data_AF-A0A4Q9YXM0-F1
#
_entry.id   AF-A0A4Q9YXM0-F1
#
_cell.length_a   1.000
_cell.length_b   1.000
_cell.length_c   1.000
_cell.angle_alpha   90.00
_cell.angle_beta   90.00
_cell.angle_gamma   90.00
#
_symmetry.space_group_name_H-M   'P 1'
#
loop_
_entity.id
_entity.type
_entity.pdbx_description
1 polymer ?
#
loop_
_entity_poly.entity_id
_entity_poly.type
_entity_poly.pdbx_seq_one_letter_code
_entity_poly.pdbx_strand_id
1 'polypeptide(L)'
;MKNNANHFWDWFINHKNKFKNLKDLNPKEQTYYLFWLDWHLQFYFRGMEYTLIFPKFKNQKVQLIITASGNKELLQKAIDLEKTAPKLRDWKFTAVIKPQQYIDDIKIAVEKP
;
A
#
# COMPACT_ATOMS: atom_id res chain seq x y z
N MET A 1 -4.41 21.30 -9.60
CA MET A 1 -4.58 19.97 -10.25
C MET A 1 -4.37 18.89 -9.20
N LYS A 2 -5.24 17.89 -9.11
CA LYS A 2 -4.99 16.72 -8.26
C LYS A 2 -3.83 15.92 -8.88
N ASN A 3 -2.84 15.50 -8.09
CA ASN A 3 -1.77 14.65 -8.59
C ASN A 3 -2.26 13.18 -8.69
N ASN A 4 -1.54 12.32 -9.39
CA ASN A 4 -1.89 10.91 -9.56
C ASN A 4 -2.13 10.17 -8.22
N ALA A 5 -1.36 10.51 -7.18
CA ALA A 5 -1.51 9.94 -5.86
C ALA A 5 -2.86 10.31 -5.22
N ASN A 6 -3.32 11.56 -5.38
CA ASN A 6 -4.63 11.99 -4.90
C ASN A 6 -5.76 11.20 -5.58
N HIS A 7 -5.65 10.94 -6.89
CA HIS A 7 -6.65 10.15 -7.60
C HIS A 7 -6.69 8.68 -7.13
N PHE A 8 -5.51 8.07 -6.93
CA PHE A 8 -5.42 6.72 -6.36
C PHE A 8 -6.03 6.67 -4.95
N TRP A 9 -5.65 7.61 -4.08
CA TRP A 9 -6.12 7.63 -2.70
C TRP A 9 -7.60 7.97 -2.57
N ASP A 10 -8.13 8.89 -3.37
CA ASP A 10 -9.56 9.21 -3.41
C ASP A 10 -10.38 7.96 -3.77
N TRP A 11 -9.94 7.22 -4.79
CA TRP A 11 -10.58 5.97 -5.18
C TRP A 11 -10.47 4.91 -4.08
N PHE A 12 -9.29 4.75 -3.47
CA PHE A 12 -9.08 3.80 -2.38
C PHE A 12 -9.99 4.10 -1.18
N ILE A 13 -10.11 5.36 -0.76
CA ILE A 13 -10.93 5.79 0.38
C ILE A 13 -12.41 5.43 0.18
N ASN A 14 -12.91 5.55 -1.05
CA ASN A 14 -14.28 5.20 -1.40
C ASN A 14 -14.57 3.70 -1.29
N HIS A 15 -13.53 2.86 -1.40
CA HIS A 15 -13.66 1.40 -1.38
C HIS A 15 -13.01 0.73 -0.15
N LYS A 16 -12.42 1.51 0.77
CA LYS A 16 -11.67 0.99 1.94
C LYS A 16 -12.45 -0.03 2.78
N ASN A 17 -13.77 0.12 2.93
CA ASN A 17 -14.56 -0.81 3.75
C ASN A 17 -14.70 -2.18 3.07
N LYS A 18 -14.76 -2.21 1.73
CA LYS A 18 -14.79 -3.44 0.94
C LYS A 18 -13.45 -4.16 1.03
N PHE A 19 -12.34 -3.43 0.97
CA PHE A 19 -11.02 -4.03 1.20
C PHE A 19 -10.82 -4.52 2.63
N LYS A 20 -11.34 -3.80 3.64
CA LYS A 20 -11.24 -4.22 5.05
C LYS A 20 -11.95 -5.56 5.28
N ASN A 21 -13.11 -5.72 4.66
CA ASN A 21 -13.96 -6.90 4.80
C ASN A 21 -13.82 -7.86 3.61
N LEU A 22 -12.71 -7.81 2.86
CA LEU A 22 -12.54 -8.55 1.61
C LEU A 22 -12.78 -10.05 1.79
N LYS A 23 -12.30 -10.61 2.92
CA LYS A 23 -12.47 -12.03 3.26
C LYS A 23 -13.92 -12.46 3.46
N ASP A 24 -14.80 -11.53 3.77
CA ASP A 24 -16.23 -11.78 4.01
C ASP A 24 -17.06 -11.63 2.73
N LEU A 25 -16.47 -11.13 1.64
CA LEU A 25 -17.13 -11.01 0.34
C LEU A 25 -17.16 -12.34 -0.39
N ASN A 26 -18.12 -12.52 -1.31
CA ASN A 26 -18.10 -13.68 -2.20
C ASN A 26 -16.91 -13.62 -3.19
N PRO A 27 -16.49 -14.74 -3.79
CA PRO A 27 -15.33 -14.78 -4.68
C PRO A 27 -15.39 -13.82 -5.86
N LYS A 28 -16.59 -13.58 -6.43
CA LYS A 28 -16.77 -12.65 -7.55
C LYS A 28 -16.47 -11.21 -7.15
N GLU A 29 -16.96 -10.78 -5.99
CA GLU A 29 -16.65 -9.46 -5.42
C GLU A 29 -15.17 -9.35 -5.04
N GLN A 30 -14.56 -10.39 -4.45
CA GLN A 30 -13.14 -10.38 -4.13
C GLN A 30 -12.29 -10.11 -5.37
N THR A 31 -12.52 -10.87 -6.45
CA THR A 31 -11.81 -10.69 -7.73
C THR A 31 -12.06 -9.30 -8.30
N TYR A 32 -13.29 -8.79 -8.25
CA TYR A 32 -13.62 -7.44 -8.73
C TYR A 32 -12.80 -6.36 -8.02
N TYR A 33 -12.79 -6.35 -6.68
CA TYR A 33 -12.08 -5.30 -5.93
C TYR A 33 -10.55 -5.43 -6.08
N LEU A 34 -10.01 -6.64 -6.09
CA LEU A 34 -8.57 -6.86 -6.29
C LEU A 34 -8.13 -6.45 -7.70
N PHE A 35 -8.94 -6.74 -8.72
CA PHE A 35 -8.70 -6.28 -10.09
C PHE A 35 -8.66 -4.76 -10.16
N TRP A 36 -9.65 -4.07 -9.59
CA TRP A 36 -9.68 -2.61 -9.67
C TRP A 36 -8.59 -1.94 -8.82
N LEU A 37 -8.20 -2.55 -7.69
CA LEU A 37 -7.06 -2.08 -6.91
C LEU A 37 -5.77 -2.16 -7.73
N ASP A 38 -5.52 -3.31 -8.39
CA ASP A 38 -4.37 -3.45 -9.28
C ASP A 38 -4.46 -2.47 -10.45
N TRP A 39 -5.61 -2.39 -11.12
CA TRP A 39 -5.80 -1.50 -12.27
C TRP A 39 -5.50 -0.04 -11.92
N HIS A 40 -6.03 0.47 -10.81
CA HIS A 40 -5.75 1.84 -10.36
C HIS A 40 -4.28 2.05 -9.99
N LEU A 41 -3.65 1.06 -9.34
CA LEU A 41 -2.22 1.12 -9.04
C LEU A 41 -1.39 1.16 -10.34
N GLN A 42 -1.63 0.24 -11.28
CA GLN A 42 -0.92 0.18 -12.56
C GLN A 42 -1.16 1.42 -13.44
N PHE A 43 -2.38 1.97 -13.42
CA PHE A 43 -2.73 3.14 -14.23
C PHE A 43 -1.91 4.37 -13.83
N TYR A 44 -1.78 4.62 -12.53
CA TYR A 44 -1.04 5.78 -12.01
C TYR A 44 0.46 5.50 -11.76
N PHE A 45 0.80 4.24 -11.49
CA PHE A 45 2.10 3.79 -10.99
C PHE A 45 2.53 2.46 -11.62
N ARG A 46 2.56 2.41 -12.95
CA ARG A 46 2.91 1.22 -13.74
C ARG A 46 4.13 0.47 -13.22
N GLY A 47 3.97 -0.83 -12.98
CA GLY A 47 5.04 -1.73 -12.53
C GLY A 47 5.20 -1.80 -11.01
N MET A 48 4.39 -1.09 -10.22
CA MET A 48 4.28 -1.35 -8.79
C MET A 48 3.41 -2.56 -8.52
N GLU A 49 3.65 -3.22 -7.40
CA GLU A 49 2.80 -4.31 -6.92
C GLU A 49 2.29 -3.97 -5.52
N TYR A 50 1.33 -4.75 -5.02
CA TYR A 50 0.83 -4.57 -3.67
C TYR A 50 0.65 -5.89 -2.93
N THR A 51 0.57 -5.79 -1.60
CA THR A 51 0.19 -6.88 -0.72
C THR A 51 -0.79 -6.36 0.33
N LEU A 52 -1.93 -7.04 0.48
CA LEU A 52 -2.89 -6.77 1.55
C LEU A 52 -2.63 -7.73 2.72
N ILE A 53 -2.29 -7.17 3.87
CA ILE A 53 -2.12 -7.92 5.12
C ILE A 53 -3.34 -7.67 6.00
N PHE A 54 -4.09 -8.74 6.26
CA PHE A 54 -5.23 -8.71 7.16
C PHE A 54 -4.79 -8.99 8.59
N PRO A 55 -5.29 -8.21 9.57
CA PRO A 55 -4.92 -8.38 10.96
C PRO A 55 -5.40 -9.75 11.49
N LYS A 56 -4.64 -10.31 12.43
CA LYS A 56 -5.08 -11.50 13.18
C LYS A 56 -6.04 -11.15 14.31
N PHE A 57 -5.94 -9.92 14.86
CA PHE A 57 -6.74 -9.44 15.99
C PHE A 57 -7.55 -8.20 15.62
N LYS A 58 -8.76 -8.05 16.19
CA LYS A 58 -9.71 -6.96 15.85
C LYS A 58 -9.17 -5.54 16.06
N ASN A 59 -8.19 -5.36 16.93
CA ASN A 59 -7.57 -4.07 17.24
C ASN A 59 -6.38 -3.70 16.33
N GLN A 60 -5.97 -4.60 15.44
CA GLN A 60 -4.88 -4.36 14.50
C GLN A 60 -5.40 -3.80 13.17
N LYS A 61 -4.56 -3.00 12.51
CA LYS A 61 -4.89 -2.36 11.24
C LYS A 61 -4.71 -3.32 10.07
N VAL A 62 -5.54 -3.16 9.04
CA VAL A 62 -5.26 -3.74 7.72
C VAL A 62 -4.08 -2.98 7.13
N GLN A 63 -3.15 -3.71 6.51
CA GLN A 63 -1.99 -3.09 5.87
C GLN A 63 -2.07 -3.23 4.36
N LEU A 64 -1.86 -2.13 3.65
CA LEU A 64 -1.58 -2.13 2.22
C LEU A 64 -0.10 -1.81 2.05
N ILE A 65 0.64 -2.83 1.65
CA ILE A 65 2.05 -2.70 1.28
C ILE A 65 2.12 -2.44 -0.21
N ILE A 66 2.88 -1.42 -0.62
CA ILE A 66 3.17 -1.11 -2.03
C ILE A 66 4.66 -1.36 -2.27
N THR A 67 4.99 -2.10 -3.32
CA THR A 67 6.37 -2.49 -3.63
C THR A 67 6.73 -2.15 -5.07
N ALA A 68 8.02 -1.91 -5.30
CA ALA A 68 8.58 -1.52 -6.59
C ALA A 68 9.34 -2.65 -7.30
N SER A 69 9.21 -3.90 -6.83
CA SER A 69 9.85 -5.11 -7.37
C SER A 69 11.35 -5.00 -7.73
N GLY A 70 12.08 -4.08 -7.08
CA GLY A 70 13.51 -3.82 -7.30
C GLY A 70 13.84 -2.81 -8.39
N ASN A 71 12.84 -2.12 -8.95
CA ASN A 71 13.04 -0.96 -9.80
C ASN A 71 13.27 0.29 -8.92
N LYS A 72 14.48 0.86 -8.99
CA LYS A 72 14.90 2.02 -8.18
C LYS A 72 14.09 3.29 -8.47
N GLU A 73 13.63 3.49 -9.70
CA GLU A 73 12.78 4.65 -10.04
C GLU A 73 11.37 4.52 -9.46
N LEU A 74 10.83 3.29 -9.46
CA LEU A 74 9.54 3.01 -8.85
C LEU A 74 9.60 3.05 -7.34
N LEU A 75 10.78 2.82 -6.75
CA LEU A 75 10.98 2.90 -5.31
C LEU A 75 10.64 4.27 -4.75
N GLN A 76 11.21 5.33 -5.33
CA GLN A 76 10.94 6.70 -4.88
C GLN A 76 9.45 7.03 -5.03
N LYS A 77 8.83 6.59 -6.13
CA LYS A 77 7.40 6.78 -6.36
C LYS A 77 6.54 6.05 -5.32
N ALA A 78 6.92 4.86 -4.87
CA ALA A 78 6.20 4.13 -3.83
C ALA A 78 6.31 4.85 -2.48
N ILE A 79 7.49 5.36 -2.13
CA ILE A 79 7.71 6.17 -0.93
C ILE A 79 6.88 7.46 -1.00
N ASP A 80 6.87 8.14 -2.14
CA ASP A 80 6.09 9.37 -2.31
C ASP A 80 4.59 9.09 -2.24
N LEU A 81 4.13 7.98 -2.82
CA LEU A 81 2.74 7.53 -2.72
C LEU A 81 2.32 7.24 -1.27
N GLU A 82 3.17 6.57 -0.50
CA GLU A 82 2.96 6.35 0.95
C GLU A 82 2.89 7.68 1.72
N LYS A 83 3.81 8.62 1.45
CA LYS A 83 3.84 9.93 2.13
C LYS A 83 2.57 10.74 1.90
N THR A 84 1.90 10.58 0.76
CA THR A 84 0.63 11.23 0.48
C THR A 84 -0.58 10.42 0.91
N ALA A 85 -0.39 9.27 1.58
CA ALA A 85 -1.48 8.41 1.98
C ALA A 85 -2.40 9.07 3.01
N PRO A 86 -3.72 8.84 2.93
CA PRO A 86 -4.66 9.37 3.90
C PRO A 86 -4.43 8.73 5.28
N LYS A 87 -4.54 9.53 6.33
CA LYS A 87 -4.51 9.02 7.71
C LYS A 87 -5.84 8.35 8.03
N LEU A 88 -5.86 7.02 8.02
CA LEU A 88 -7.05 6.24 8.36
C LEU A 88 -6.79 5.42 9.63
N ARG A 89 -7.74 5.45 10.57
CA ARG A 89 -7.60 4.77 11.88
C ARG A 89 -7.31 3.27 11.73
N ASP A 90 -7.99 2.61 10.80
CA ASP A 90 -7.96 1.15 10.62
C ASP A 90 -6.98 0.68 9.56
N TRP A 91 -6.19 1.59 8.95
CA TRP A 91 -5.25 1.26 7.89
C TRP A 91 -3.82 1.67 8.22
N LYS A 92 -2.89 0.86 7.74
CA LYS A 92 -1.47 1.21 7.62
C LYS A 92 -1.08 1.09 6.15
N PHE A 93 -0.51 2.16 5.60
CA PHE A 93 0.09 2.15 4.28
C PHE A 93 1.59 2.08 4.46
N THR A 94 2.28 1.29 3.63
CA THR A 94 3.73 1.10 3.76
C THR A 94 4.33 0.88 2.39
N ALA A 95 5.35 1.65 2.01
CA ALA A 95 6.19 1.33 0.87
C ALA A 95 7.25 0.32 1.33
N VAL A 96 7.32 -0.84 0.68
CA VAL A 96 8.42 -1.78 0.92
C VAL A 96 9.58 -1.46 -0.01
N ILE A 97 10.70 -1.15 0.63
CA ILE A 97 12.01 -1.01 0.03
C ILE A 97 12.69 -2.39 0.09
N LYS A 98 13.23 -2.90 -1.02
CA LYS A 98 14.04 -4.13 -1.00
C LYS A 98 15.21 -4.01 0.01
N PRO A 99 15.73 -5.12 0.55
CA PRO A 99 16.28 -5.21 1.92
C PRO A 99 17.44 -4.29 2.27
N GLN A 100 18.26 -3.85 1.31
CA GLN A 100 19.53 -3.20 1.62
C GLN A 100 19.34 -1.90 2.43
N GLN A 101 18.41 -1.04 2.02
CA GLN A 101 18.16 0.21 2.73
C GLN A 101 17.48 0.00 4.09
N TYR A 102 16.59 -1.00 4.21
CA TYR A 102 15.99 -1.36 5.51
C TYR A 102 17.02 -1.93 6.50
N ILE A 103 17.97 -2.74 6.01
CA ILE A 103 19.11 -3.24 6.81
C ILE A 103 19.99 -2.07 7.25
N ASP A 104 20.30 -1.14 6.35
CA ASP A 104 21.17 0.01 6.64
C ASP A 104 20.48 0.99 7.61
N ASP A 105 19.18 1.24 7.46
CA ASP A 105 18.39 2.07 8.37
C ASP A 105 18.27 1.45 9.77
N ILE A 106 18.15 0.11 9.88
CA ILE A 106 18.21 -0.60 11.17
C ILE A 106 19.60 -0.50 11.79
N LYS A 107 20.68 -0.69 11.00
CA LYS A 107 22.06 -0.57 11.51
C LYS A 107 22.32 0.84 12.08
N ILE A 108 21.93 1.88 11.34
CA ILE A 108 22.07 3.28 11.78
C ILE A 108 21.28 3.55 13.07
N ALA A 109 20.08 2.95 13.22
CA ALA A 109 19.27 3.11 14.42
C ALA A 109 19.81 2.35 15.64
N VAL A 110 20.56 1.26 15.43
CA VAL A 110 21.18 0.45 16.50
C VAL A 110 22.55 1.00 16.91
N GLU A 111 23.24 1.72 16.01
CA GLU A 111 24.56 2.33 16.28
C GLU A 111 24.50 3.72 16.95
N LYS A 112 23.31 4.32 17.07
CA LYS A 112 23.14 5.54 17.88
C LYS A 112 22.80 5.14 19.33
N PRO A 113 23.70 5.41 20.32
CA PRO A 113 23.42 5.16 21.73
C PRO A 113 22.34 6.08 22.29
#